data_AF-A0A317Z6Z0-F1
#
_entry.id   AF-A0A317Z6Z0-F1
#
_cell.length_a   1.000
_cell.length_b   1.000
_cell.length_c   1.000
_cell.angle_alpha   90.00
_cell.angle_beta   90.00
_cell.angle_gamma   90.00
#
_symmetry.space_group_name_H-M   'P 1'
#
loop_
_entity.id
_entity.type
_entity.pdbx_description
1 polymer ?
#
loop_
_entity_poly.entity_id
_entity_poly.type
_entity_poly.pdbx_seq_one_letter_code
_entity_poly.pdbx_strand_id
1 'polypeptide(L)'
;MKKAYRYLWFLSLIVVVVLSACGKNGNETSNTSNKTGKSDAKGGTLTVVIAEPPEGNFQSIFTGSTGDSNVIDFFNDSLIDVGDDLKIKPKILSWEKDKNDDLKYTFKVKKGIQWQDGNP
;
A
#
# COMPACT_ATOMS: atom_id res chain seq x y z
N MET A 1 11.38 -51.63 -29.86
CA MET A 1 12.22 -50.40 -29.78
C MET A 1 11.79 -49.28 -30.74
N LYS A 2 11.44 -49.54 -32.01
CA LYS A 2 11.04 -48.48 -32.99
C LYS A 2 9.71 -47.76 -32.69
N LYS A 3 8.76 -48.40 -32.00
CA LYS A 3 7.45 -47.79 -31.64
C LYS A 3 7.56 -46.82 -30.44
N ALA A 4 8.33 -47.18 -29.41
CA ALA A 4 8.59 -46.32 -28.25
C ALA A 4 9.43 -45.09 -28.64
N TYR A 5 10.39 -45.25 -29.55
CA TYR A 5 11.15 -44.13 -30.11
C TYR A 5 10.25 -43.18 -30.92
N ARG A 6 9.26 -43.71 -31.65
CA ARG A 6 8.23 -42.91 -32.34
C ARG A 6 7.41 -42.09 -31.34
N TYR A 7 6.96 -42.68 -30.24
CA TYR A 7 6.19 -41.96 -29.21
C TYR A 7 7.03 -40.89 -28.49
N LEU A 8 8.30 -41.17 -28.21
CA LEU A 8 9.24 -40.18 -27.66
C LEU A 8 9.48 -39.00 -28.61
N TRP A 9 9.56 -39.26 -29.92
CA TRP A 9 9.70 -38.22 -30.94
C TRP A 9 8.45 -37.35 -31.05
N PHE A 10 7.26 -37.96 -31.00
CA PHE A 10 5.98 -37.22 -30.99
C PHE A 10 5.80 -36.40 -29.71
N LEU A 11 6.21 -36.91 -28.54
CA LEU A 11 6.14 -36.18 -27.28
C LEU A 11 7.09 -34.97 -27.26
N SER A 12 8.30 -35.13 -27.82
CA SER A 12 9.26 -34.03 -28.00
C SER A 12 8.73 -32.93 -28.92
N LEU A 13 8.02 -33.28 -30.00
CA LEU A 13 7.44 -32.31 -30.92
C LEU A 13 6.34 -31.46 -30.26
N ILE A 14 5.51 -32.06 -29.41
CA ILE A 14 4.44 -31.37 -28.67
C ILE A 14 5.03 -30.35 -27.68
N VAL A 15 6.11 -30.72 -26.98
CA VAL A 15 6.77 -29.83 -26.00
C VAL A 15 7.33 -28.58 -26.70
N VAL A 16 7.91 -28.71 -27.90
CA VAL A 16 8.47 -27.57 -28.65
C VAL A 16 7.38 -26.60 -29.12
N VAL A 17 6.19 -27.10 -29.48
CA VAL A 17 5.04 -26.26 -29.88
C VAL A 17 4.49 -25.47 -28.69
N VAL A 18 4.41 -26.08 -27.51
CA VAL A 18 3.91 -25.39 -26.29
C VAL A 18 4.89 -24.29 -25.82
N LEU A 19 6.20 -24.50 -25.93
CA LEU A 19 7.19 -23.48 -25.53
C LEU A 19 7.21 -22.26 -26.47
N SER A 20 6.81 -22.42 -27.73
CA SER A 20 6.77 -21.32 -28.70
C SER A 20 5.63 -20.31 -28.44
N ALA A 21 4.64 -20.67 -27.63
CA ALA A 21 3.52 -19.81 -27.26
C ALA A 21 3.85 -18.82 -26.11
N CYS A 22 4.95 -19.02 -25.39
CA CYS A 22 5.46 -18.05 -24.40
C CYS A 22 6.50 -17.08 -24.98
N GLY A 23 6.76 -17.11 -26.30
CA GLY A 23 7.88 -16.41 -26.92
C GLY A 23 7.50 -15.63 -28.18
N LYS A 24 6.46 -14.79 -28.15
CA LYS A 24 6.31 -13.75 -29.18
C LYS A 24 5.57 -12.51 -28.70
N ASN A 25 6.32 -11.43 -28.74
CA ASN A 25 5.99 -10.03 -28.47
C ASN A 25 4.69 -9.56 -29.12
N GLY A 26 3.89 -8.89 -28.29
CA GLY A 26 2.76 -8.06 -28.71
C GLY A 26 2.06 -7.41 -27.53
N ASN A 27 2.75 -7.18 -26.42
CA ASN A 27 2.21 -6.28 -25.40
C ASN A 27 2.62 -4.88 -25.82
N GLU A 28 1.76 -4.22 -26.60
CA GLU A 28 1.58 -2.79 -26.38
C GLU A 28 1.01 -2.64 -24.97
N THR A 29 1.89 -2.76 -23.98
CA THR A 29 1.69 -2.07 -22.72
C THR A 29 1.65 -0.61 -23.14
N SER A 30 0.44 -0.09 -23.33
CA SER A 30 0.24 1.35 -23.23
C SER A 30 0.88 1.74 -21.92
N ASN A 31 2.07 2.34 -22.02
CA ASN A 31 2.67 3.08 -20.93
C ASN A 31 1.75 4.28 -20.73
N THR A 32 0.58 4.04 -20.14
CA THR A 32 -0.13 5.03 -19.37
C THR A 32 0.77 5.28 -18.19
N SER A 33 1.81 6.09 -18.43
CA SER A 33 2.48 6.83 -17.39
C SER A 33 1.35 7.63 -16.76
N ASN A 34 0.80 7.12 -15.67
CA ASN A 34 -0.04 7.88 -14.76
C ASN A 34 0.86 9.01 -14.22
N LYS A 35 1.03 10.06 -15.04
CA LYS A 35 1.54 11.32 -14.59
C LYS A 35 0.41 11.92 -13.78
N THR A 36 0.37 11.57 -12.49
CA THR A 36 -0.38 12.34 -11.52
C THR A 36 0.24 13.74 -11.54
N GLY A 37 -0.37 14.62 -12.34
CA GLY A 37 0.07 16.00 -12.43
C GLY A 37 -0.06 16.62 -11.05
N LYS A 38 0.99 17.28 -10.58
CA LYS A 38 0.89 18.10 -9.37
C LYS A 38 -0.11 19.22 -9.67
N SER A 39 -1.22 19.23 -8.95
CA SER A 39 -2.21 20.30 -9.07
C SER A 39 -1.76 21.49 -8.22
N ASP A 40 -1.77 22.68 -8.81
CA ASP A 40 -1.54 23.94 -8.09
C ASP A 40 -2.82 24.49 -7.43
N ALA A 41 -3.94 23.77 -7.56
CA ALA A 41 -5.20 24.16 -6.94
C ALA A 41 -5.07 24.28 -5.41
N LYS A 42 -5.66 25.34 -4.85
CA LYS A 42 -5.73 25.60 -3.41
C LYS A 42 -7.19 25.50 -2.96
N GLY A 43 -7.48 24.55 -2.07
CA GLY A 43 -8.84 24.31 -1.57
C GLY A 43 -9.76 23.67 -2.62
N GLY A 44 -11.06 23.65 -2.29
CA GLY A 44 -12.10 23.03 -3.12
C GLY A 44 -12.55 21.66 -2.59
N THR A 45 -13.36 20.98 -3.40
CA THR A 45 -13.88 19.64 -3.09
C THR A 45 -13.17 18.60 -3.93
N LEU A 46 -12.63 17.57 -3.28
CA LEU A 46 -12.07 16.40 -3.92
C LEU A 46 -13.05 15.24 -3.78
N THR A 47 -13.47 14.66 -4.90
CA THR A 47 -14.19 13.39 -4.92
C THR A 47 -13.18 12.26 -5.02
N VAL A 48 -13.14 11.42 -3.99
CA VAL A 48 -12.28 10.22 -3.93
C VAL A 48 -13.11 8.96 -4.11
N VAL A 49 -12.50 7.93 -4.69
CA VAL A 49 -13.10 6.59 -4.78
C VAL A 49 -12.50 5.73 -3.67
N ILE A 50 -13.35 5.09 -2.90
CA ILE A 50 -12.98 4.05 -1.93
C ILE A 50 -13.39 2.69 -2.50
N ALA A 51 -12.58 1.66 -2.25
CA ALA A 51 -12.75 0.35 -2.87
C ALA A 51 -14.02 -0.38 -2.40
N GLU A 52 -14.48 -0.09 -1.20
CA GLU A 52 -15.68 -0.66 -0.58
C GLU A 52 -16.46 0.41 0.17
N PRO A 53 -17.79 0.26 0.30
CA PRO A 53 -18.58 1.11 1.18
C PRO A 53 -18.11 0.97 2.64
N PRO A 54 -18.00 2.07 3.41
CA PRO A 54 -17.72 2.00 4.83
C PRO A 54 -18.88 1.34 5.57
N GLU A 55 -18.59 0.61 6.64
CA GLU A 55 -19.59 0.01 7.53
C GLU A 55 -20.19 1.05 8.49
N GLY A 56 -19.51 2.18 8.65
CA GLY A 56 -19.99 3.33 9.42
C GLY A 56 -19.45 3.38 10.85
N ASN A 57 -18.48 2.53 11.22
CA ASN A 57 -17.83 2.60 12.51
C ASN A 57 -16.54 3.42 12.44
N PHE A 58 -16.67 4.73 12.62
CA PHE A 58 -15.56 5.67 12.50
C PHE A 58 -14.77 5.88 13.81
N GLN A 59 -14.96 5.01 14.80
CA GLN A 59 -14.12 4.99 16.00
C GLN A 59 -12.88 4.14 15.72
N SER A 60 -11.68 4.76 15.71
CA SER A 60 -10.42 4.07 15.35
C SER A 60 -10.13 2.82 16.18
N ILE A 61 -10.65 2.72 17.41
CA ILE A 61 -10.47 1.55 18.28
C ILE A 61 -11.41 0.38 17.95
N PHE A 62 -12.47 0.63 17.17
CA PHE A 62 -13.49 -0.35 16.80
C PHE A 62 -13.61 -0.56 15.29
N THR A 63 -12.80 0.15 14.49
CA THR A 63 -12.79 -0.02 13.02
C THR A 63 -12.40 -1.45 12.65
N GLY A 64 -13.21 -2.09 11.82
CA GLY A 64 -12.98 -3.46 11.34
C GLY A 64 -12.79 -3.56 9.83
N SER A 65 -13.11 -2.51 9.08
CA SER A 65 -13.09 -2.49 7.62
C SER A 65 -12.02 -1.54 7.07
N THR A 66 -11.59 -1.81 5.83
CA THR A 66 -10.66 -0.91 5.13
C THR A 66 -11.39 0.36 4.71
N GLY A 67 -12.66 0.25 4.34
CA GLY A 67 -13.55 1.38 4.05
C GLY A 67 -13.62 2.38 5.21
N ASP A 68 -13.88 1.93 6.44
CA ASP A 68 -13.92 2.81 7.61
C ASP A 68 -12.54 3.42 7.91
N SER A 69 -11.48 2.61 7.84
CA SER A 69 -10.10 3.08 8.07
C SER A 69 -9.71 4.21 7.10
N ASN A 70 -10.03 4.06 5.81
CA ASN A 70 -9.78 5.10 4.81
C ASN A 70 -10.54 6.40 5.09
N VAL A 71 -11.75 6.33 5.65
CA VAL A 71 -12.52 7.52 6.03
C VAL A 71 -11.93 8.17 7.28
N ILE A 72 -11.53 7.36 8.26
CA ILE A 72 -10.89 7.81 9.50
C ILE A 72 -9.62 8.62 9.22
N ASP A 73 -8.81 8.18 8.26
CA ASP A 73 -7.55 8.85 7.89
C ASP A 73 -7.73 10.30 7.40
N PHE A 74 -8.96 10.71 7.02
CA PHE A 74 -9.24 12.11 6.65
C PHE A 74 -9.40 13.04 7.85
N PHE A 75 -9.68 12.54 9.05
CA PHE A 75 -9.94 13.38 10.22
C PHE A 75 -9.16 12.99 11.48
N ASN A 76 -8.51 11.82 11.50
CA ASN A 76 -7.60 11.39 12.56
C ASN A 76 -6.17 11.26 12.03
N ASP A 77 -5.23 11.94 12.70
CA ASP A 77 -3.82 11.84 12.38
C ASP A 77 -3.13 10.67 13.13
N SER A 78 -2.36 9.87 12.40
CA SER A 78 -1.45 8.88 13.00
C SER A 78 -0.36 9.54 13.88
N LEU A 79 0.01 8.88 14.97
CA LEU A 79 1.08 9.34 15.86
C LEU A 79 2.47 9.28 15.21
N ILE A 80 2.68 8.26 14.38
CA ILE A 80 3.90 7.96 13.64
C ILE A 80 3.59 7.93 12.15
N ASP A 81 4.64 7.91 11.33
CA ASP A 81 4.55 7.69 9.89
C ASP A 81 5.28 6.40 9.51
N VAL A 82 4.89 5.78 8.40
CA VAL A 82 5.56 4.62 7.82
C VAL A 82 5.89 4.97 6.38
N GLY A 83 7.18 5.25 6.12
CA GLY A 83 7.61 5.65 4.78
C GLY A 83 7.66 4.48 3.80
N ASP A 84 7.91 4.78 2.53
CA ASP A 84 8.04 3.78 1.44
C ASP A 84 9.07 2.68 1.71
N ASP A 85 10.06 2.96 2.56
CA ASP A 85 11.06 1.97 3.02
C ASP A 85 10.57 1.07 4.15
N LEU A 86 9.26 1.12 4.47
CA LEU A 86 8.58 0.42 5.56
C LEU A 86 9.16 0.71 6.95
N LYS A 87 9.89 1.83 7.08
CA LYS A 87 10.45 2.26 8.36
C LYS A 87 9.52 3.23 9.04
N ILE A 88 9.36 2.98 10.34
CA ILE A 88 8.63 3.87 11.25
C ILE A 88 9.43 5.16 11.43
N LYS A 89 8.78 6.30 11.22
CA LYS A 89 9.34 7.64 11.31
C LYS A 89 8.53 8.50 12.28
N PRO A 90 9.16 9.46 12.97
CA PRO A 90 8.43 10.42 13.79
C PRO A 90 7.45 11.29 12.97
N LYS A 91 6.24 11.51 13.50
CA LYS A 91 5.23 12.45 12.94
C LYS A 91 4.73 13.42 14.02
N ILE A 92 3.72 13.00 14.79
CA ILE A 92 3.25 13.70 15.99
C ILE A 92 4.09 13.29 17.20
N LEU A 93 4.53 12.03 17.22
CA LEU A 93 5.32 11.44 18.28
C LEU A 93 6.76 11.21 17.81
N SER A 94 7.72 11.45 18.70
CA SER A 94 9.11 11.00 18.57
C SER A 94 9.49 10.19 19.81
N TRP A 95 10.52 9.35 19.73
CA TRP A 95 10.93 8.49 20.85
C TRP A 95 12.44 8.35 20.96
N GLU A 96 12.89 8.10 22.19
CA GLU A 96 14.25 7.75 22.53
C GLU A 96 14.23 6.47 23.38
N LYS A 97 15.02 5.48 22.99
CA LYS A 97 15.21 4.25 23.77
C LYS A 97 16.25 4.52 24.87
N ASP A 98 15.99 4.05 26.09
CA ASP A 98 16.95 4.14 27.19
C ASP A 98 18.23 3.35 26.81
N LYS A 99 19.40 3.88 27.19
CA LYS A 99 20.69 3.26 26.84
C LYS A 99 21.02 2.05 27.69
N ASN A 100 20.41 1.94 28.87
CA ASN A 100 20.72 0.92 29.86
C ASN A 100 19.57 -0.07 30.08
N ASP A 101 18.37 0.23 29.57
CA ASP A 101 17.19 -0.61 29.69
C ASP A 101 16.47 -0.71 28.34
N ASP A 102 16.53 -1.90 27.74
CA ASP A 102 15.98 -2.16 26.41
C ASP A 102 14.44 -2.13 26.34
N LEU A 103 13.78 -2.11 27.50
CA LEU A 103 12.32 -2.08 27.61
C LEU A 103 11.76 -0.68 27.89
N LYS A 104 12.64 0.32 28.06
CA LYS A 104 12.25 1.68 28.43
C LYS A 104 12.38 2.65 27.26
N TYR A 105 11.29 3.36 26.97
CA TYR A 105 11.19 4.34 25.90
C TYR A 105 10.65 5.66 26.47
N THR A 106 11.23 6.78 26.05
CA THR A 106 10.71 8.12 26.34
C THR A 106 10.11 8.70 25.07
N PHE A 107 8.82 9.02 25.12
CA PHE A 107 8.12 9.62 24.00
C PHE A 107 7.99 11.14 24.17
N LYS A 108 8.13 11.89 23.08
CA LYS A 108 7.93 13.34 23.02
C LYS A 108 6.89 13.66 21.96
N VAL A 109 5.79 14.29 22.38
CA VAL A 109 4.71 14.77 21.50
C VAL A 109 5.07 16.14 20.94
N LYS A 110 4.82 16.34 19.65
CA LYS A 110 5.01 17.62 18.96
C LYS A 110 4.14 18.70 19.60
N LYS A 111 4.71 19.89 19.81
CA LYS A 111 3.98 21.03 20.37
C LYS A 111 3.02 21.64 19.34
N GLY A 112 1.92 22.20 19.82
CA GLY A 112 0.94 22.92 18.99
C GLY A 112 0.02 22.00 18.18
N ILE A 113 -0.05 20.72 18.54
CA ILE A 113 -1.12 19.84 18.06
C ILE A 113 -2.41 20.20 18.81
N GLN A 114 -3.53 20.15 18.12
CA GLN A 114 -4.84 20.45 18.66
C GLN A 114 -5.85 19.42 18.14
N TRP A 115 -6.84 19.13 18.97
CA TRP A 115 -8.06 18.44 18.58
C TRP A 115 -8.95 19.35 17.72
N GLN A 116 -9.93 18.75 17.06
CA GLN A 116 -10.89 19.46 16.19
C GLN A 116 -11.71 20.53 16.93
N ASP A 117 -11.81 20.44 18.27
CA ASP A 117 -12.47 21.43 19.13
C ASP A 117 -11.53 22.55 19.61
N GLY A 118 -10.25 22.52 19.22
CA GLY A 118 -9.23 23.49 19.56
C GLY A 118 -8.46 23.19 20.86
N ASN A 119 -8.82 22.14 21.60
CA ASN A 119 -8.07 21.74 22.79
C ASN A 119 -6.70 21.14 22.41
N PRO A 120 -5.65 21.29 23.24
CA PRO A 120 -4.35 20.66 23.03
C PRO A 120 -4.39 19.13 23.07
#